data_AF-A0A521UI07-F1
#
_entry.id   AF-A0A521UI07-F1
#
_cell.length_a   1.000
_cell.length_b   1.000
_cell.length_c   1.000
_cell.angle_alpha   90.00
_cell.angle_beta   90.00
_cell.angle_gamma   90.00
#
_symmetry.space_group_name_H-M   'P 1'
#
loop_
_entity.id
_entity.type
_entity.pdbx_description
1 polymer ?
#
loop_
_entity_poly.entity_id
_entity_poly.type
_entity_poly.pdbx_seq_one_letter_code
_entity_poly.pdbx_strand_id
1 'polypeptide(L)'
;MTETTGLLKAKLTVGLSPERLEIEDEGHLHAGHAGAREHGGGHYRVTVVSSAFEGMGPVARHRKVYALLEDELKTRVHALALTTLTPAEADAPSPA
;
A
#
# COMPACT_ATOMS: atom_id res chain seq x y z
N MET A 1 -6.83 -16.96 -4.30
CA MET A 1 -5.53 -16.26 -4.23
C MET A 1 -5.75 -14.77 -4.02
N THR A 2 -6.17 -14.38 -2.82
CA THR A 2 -6.51 -12.99 -2.41
C THR A 2 -6.23 -12.75 -0.91
N GLU A 3 -5.47 -13.65 -0.27
CA GLU A 3 -5.23 -13.60 1.18
C GLU A 3 -4.31 -12.44 1.58
N THR A 4 -3.26 -12.16 0.80
CA THR A 4 -2.31 -11.06 1.10
C THR A 4 -3.01 -9.70 1.07
N THR A 5 -3.84 -9.44 0.06
CA THR A 5 -4.61 -8.20 -0.09
C THR A 5 -5.56 -7.98 1.09
N GLY A 6 -6.24 -9.05 1.54
CA GLY A 6 -7.12 -9.00 2.71
C GLY A 6 -6.38 -8.68 4.01
N LEU A 7 -5.19 -9.25 4.21
CA LEU A 7 -4.34 -8.98 5.38
C LEU A 7 -3.84 -7.52 5.39
N LEU A 8 -3.31 -7.06 4.25
CA LEU A 8 -2.90 -5.66 4.06
C LEU A 8 -4.07 -4.71 4.39
N LYS A 9 -5.26 -5.01 3.87
CA LYS A 9 -6.46 -4.21 4.10
C LYS A 9 -6.80 -4.14 5.59
N ALA A 10 -6.88 -5.29 6.26
CA ALA A 10 -7.25 -5.35 7.67
C ALA A 10 -6.28 -4.55 8.56
N LYS A 11 -4.97 -4.70 8.35
CA LYS A 11 -3.96 -4.00 9.15
C LYS A 11 -3.98 -2.49 8.94
N LEU A 12 -4.10 -2.05 7.69
CA LEU A 12 -4.20 -0.62 7.37
C LEU A 12 -5.49 -0.03 7.92
N THR A 13 -6.61 -0.75 7.84
CA THR A 13 -7.87 -0.32 8.43
C THR A 13 -7.75 -0.14 9.94
N VAL A 14 -7.17 -1.10 10.66
CA VAL A 14 -7.01 -1.02 12.12
C VAL A 14 -6.00 0.04 12.55
N GLY A 15 -4.88 0.17 11.83
CA GLY A 15 -3.79 1.07 12.22
C GLY A 15 -3.96 2.53 11.80
N LEU A 16 -4.77 2.80 10.76
CA LEU A 16 -4.88 4.13 10.15
C LEU A 16 -6.32 4.66 10.07
N SER A 17 -7.33 3.83 10.34
CA SER A 17 -8.76 4.17 10.17
C SER A 17 -9.02 5.02 8.90
N PRO A 18 -8.59 4.53 7.73
CA PRO A 18 -8.66 5.31 6.50
C PRO A 18 -10.11 5.47 6.05
N GLU A 19 -10.41 6.65 5.52
CA GLU A 19 -11.70 6.94 4.89
C GLU A 19 -11.81 6.24 3.53
N ARG A 20 -10.69 6.10 2.82
CA ARG A 20 -10.60 5.34 1.56
C ARG A 20 -9.33 4.51 1.57
N LEU A 21 -9.48 3.23 1.20
CA LEU A 21 -8.40 2.27 1.11
C LEU A 21 -8.57 1.41 -0.13
N GLU A 22 -7.62 1.55 -1.05
CA GLU A 22 -7.60 0.81 -2.32
C GLU A 22 -6.29 0.03 -2.39
N ILE A 23 -6.40 -1.26 -2.72
CA ILE A 23 -5.24 -2.16 -2.83
C ILE A 23 -5.36 -2.94 -4.12
N GLU A 24 -4.36 -2.81 -4.98
CA GLU A 24 -4.27 -3.46 -6.28
C GLU A 24 -3.05 -4.39 -6.30
N ASP A 25 -3.24 -5.62 -6.80
CA ASP A 25 -2.15 -6.57 -7.05
C ASP A 25 -1.61 -6.34 -8.47
N GLU A 26 -0.41 -5.78 -8.57
CA GLU A 26 0.32 -5.57 -9.83
C GLU A 26 1.27 -6.74 -10.15
N GLY A 27 1.23 -7.82 -9.35
CA GLY A 27 2.09 -9.00 -9.51
C GLY A 27 1.90 -9.77 -10.82
N HIS A 28 0.83 -9.48 -11.58
CA HIS A 28 0.56 -10.12 -12.88
C HIS A 28 1.51 -9.71 -14.01
N LEU A 29 2.33 -8.66 -13.85
CA LEU A 29 3.24 -8.20 -14.91
C LEU A 29 4.37 -9.19 -15.25
N HIS A 30 4.57 -10.25 -14.47
CA HIS A 30 5.68 -11.19 -14.66
C HIS A 30 5.26 -12.61 -15.11
N ALA A 31 4.02 -12.81 -15.55
CA ALA A 31 3.57 -14.07 -16.16
C ALA A 31 4.16 -14.23 -17.58
N GLY A 32 5.48 -14.45 -17.71
CA GLY A 32 6.10 -14.65 -19.02
C GLY A 32 7.61 -14.88 -19.08
N HIS A 33 8.37 -14.66 -18.00
CA HIS A 33 9.84 -14.84 -18.04
C HIS A 33 10.30 -15.94 -17.08
N ALA A 34 11.20 -16.80 -17.54
CA ALA A 34 11.79 -17.91 -16.78
C ALA A 34 12.52 -17.49 -15.48
N GLY A 35 12.84 -16.19 -15.30
CA GLY A 35 13.42 -15.63 -14.07
C GLY A 35 12.42 -15.02 -13.08
N ALA A 36 11.12 -14.99 -13.41
CA ALA A 36 10.09 -14.38 -12.56
C ALA A 36 9.77 -15.17 -11.28
N ARG A 37 10.22 -16.42 -11.20
CA ARG A 37 10.03 -17.27 -10.02
C ARG A 37 11.09 -17.06 -8.93
N GLU A 38 12.11 -16.25 -9.20
CA GLU A 38 13.36 -16.27 -8.43
C GLU A 38 13.37 -15.26 -7.27
N HIS A 39 12.42 -14.30 -7.23
CA HIS A 39 12.35 -13.26 -6.20
C HIS A 39 10.96 -13.16 -5.52
N GLY A 40 10.34 -14.31 -5.21
CA GLY A 40 9.53 -14.58 -4.00
C GLY A 40 8.31 -13.75 -3.59
N GLY A 41 8.00 -12.58 -4.16
CA GLY A 41 6.91 -11.71 -3.67
C GLY A 41 6.18 -10.92 -4.75
N GLY A 42 4.91 -10.59 -4.48
CA GLY A 42 4.07 -9.80 -5.38
C GLY A 42 4.38 -8.30 -5.34
N HIS A 43 4.01 -7.58 -6.41
CA HIS A 43 3.98 -6.12 -6.45
C HIS A 43 2.57 -5.66 -6.10
N TYR A 44 2.44 -4.73 -5.15
CA TYR A 44 1.13 -4.22 -4.74
C TYR A 44 1.13 -2.69 -4.75
N ARG A 45 0.05 -2.10 -5.25
CA ARG A 45 -0.24 -0.67 -5.10
C ARG A 45 -1.27 -0.49 -4.00
N VAL A 46 -0.98 0.40 -3.06
CA VAL A 46 -1.86 0.73 -1.94
C VAL A 46 -2.07 2.24 -1.92
N THR A 47 -3.32 2.65 -2.06
CA THR A 47 -3.75 4.04 -1.89
C THR A 47 -4.53 4.14 -0.59
N VAL A 48 -4.04 4.97 0.32
CA VAL A 48 -4.63 5.21 1.65
C VAL A 48 -4.97 6.68 1.78
N VAL A 49 -6.24 6.96 2.03
CA VAL A 49 -6.73 8.29 2.41
C VAL A 49 -7.11 8.27 3.88
N SER A 50 -6.41 9.05 4.71
CA SER A 50 -6.69 9.11 6.16
C SER A 50 -6.29 10.45 6.76
N SER A 51 -7.10 10.96 7.68
CA SER A 51 -6.76 12.10 8.55
C SER A 51 -5.53 11.82 9.43
N ALA A 52 -5.17 10.54 9.62
CA ALA A 52 -3.97 10.16 10.38
C ALA A 52 -2.65 10.64 9.74
N PHE A 53 -2.71 11.17 8.51
CA PHE A 53 -1.58 11.75 7.78
C PHE A 53 -1.54 13.28 7.85
N GLU A 54 -2.54 13.93 8.45
CA GLU A 54 -2.55 15.38 8.63
C GLU A 54 -1.37 15.81 9.51
N GLY A 55 -0.69 16.88 9.09
CA GLY A 55 0.53 17.36 9.75
C GLY A 55 1.76 16.46 9.61
N MET A 56 1.66 15.29 8.95
CA MET A 56 2.79 14.41 8.68
C MET A 56 3.42 14.71 7.32
N GLY A 57 4.74 14.79 7.27
CA GLY A 57 5.49 14.84 6.01
C GLY A 57 5.43 13.51 5.25
N PRO A 58 5.67 13.51 3.92
CA PRO A 58 5.50 12.34 3.04
C PRO A 58 6.31 11.12 3.51
N VAL A 59 7.54 11.32 3.95
CA VAL A 59 8.39 10.23 4.48
C VAL A 59 7.81 9.63 5.76
N ALA A 60 7.27 10.46 6.66
CA ALA A 60 6.67 9.99 7.90
C ALA A 60 5.40 9.16 7.65
N ARG A 61 4.56 9.60 6.69
CA ARG A 61 3.38 8.85 6.23
C ARG A 61 3.78 7.46 5.73
N HIS A 62 4.77 7.41 4.82
CA HIS A 62 5.27 6.13 4.29
C HIS A 62 5.85 5.26 5.39
N ARG A 63 6.69 5.79 6.29
CA ARG A 63 7.25 5.02 7.42
C ARG A 63 6.17 4.43 8.31
N LYS A 64 5.08 5.15 8.57
CA LYS A 64 3.96 4.66 9.37
C LYS A 64 3.27 3.47 8.69
N VAL A 65 3.03 3.56 7.39
CA VAL A 65 2.44 2.46 6.61
C VAL A 65 3.39 1.25 6.54
N TYR A 66 4.67 1.49 6.26
CA TYR A 66 5.69 0.44 6.24
C TYR A 66 5.82 -0.28 7.58
N ALA A 67 5.73 0.44 8.70
CA ALA A 67 5.76 -0.17 10.03
C ALA A 67 4.56 -1.09 10.29
N LEU A 68 3.36 -0.73 9.81
CA LEU A 68 2.18 -1.59 9.95
C LEU A 68 2.26 -2.87 9.12
N LEU A 69 3.01 -2.83 8.01
CA LEU A 69 3.11 -3.92 7.04
C LEU A 69 4.49 -4.62 7.06
N GLU A 70 5.33 -4.35 8.05
CA GLU A 70 6.74 -4.81 8.03
C GLU A 70 6.85 -6.34 7.93
N ASP A 71 5.93 -7.06 8.56
CA ASP A 71 5.92 -8.52 8.63
C ASP A 71 5.56 -9.12 7.27
N GLU A 72 4.60 -8.48 6.58
CA GLU A 72 4.19 -8.87 5.22
C GLU A 72 5.27 -8.53 4.18
N LEU A 73 6.00 -7.43 4.35
CA LEU A 73 7.11 -7.04 3.48
C LEU A 73 8.32 -7.96 3.60
N LYS A 74 8.52 -8.58 4.75
CA LYS A 74 9.60 -9.55 4.95
C LYS A 74 9.29 -10.91 4.31
N THR A 75 8.02 -11.23 4.11
CA THR A 75 7.60 -12.62 3.82
C THR A 75 6.80 -12.78 2.52
N ARG A 76 6.06 -11.77 2.08
CA ARG A 76 5.02 -11.89 1.03
C ARG A 76 5.06 -10.80 -0.03
N VAL A 77 5.50 -9.59 0.32
CA VAL A 77 5.50 -8.42 -0.58
C VAL A 77 6.92 -8.08 -1.00
N HIS A 78 7.20 -8.10 -2.30
CA HIS A 78 8.51 -7.70 -2.82
C HIS A 78 8.61 -6.17 -2.97
N ALA A 79 7.57 -5.56 -3.53
CA ALA A 79 7.50 -4.12 -3.73
C ALA A 79 6.10 -3.59 -3.45
N LEU A 80 6.05 -2.42 -2.83
CA LEU A 80 4.82 -1.76 -2.41
C LEU A 80 4.82 -0.31 -2.91
N ALA A 81 3.93 0.02 -3.84
CA ALA A 81 3.69 1.39 -4.26
C ALA A 81 2.68 2.03 -3.29
N LEU A 82 3.12 3.03 -2.53
CA LEU A 82 2.31 3.70 -1.52
C LEU A 82 1.88 5.09 -1.99
N THR A 83 0.57 5.33 -1.96
CA THR A 83 -0.02 6.66 -2.12
C THR A 83 -0.71 7.02 -0.81
N THR A 84 -0.19 8.02 -0.09
CA THR A 84 -0.70 8.44 1.22
C THR A 84 -1.23 9.86 1.17
N LEU A 85 -2.55 10.01 1.18
CA LEU A 85 -3.25 11.27 1.04
C LEU A 85 -4.06 11.57 2.29
N THR A 86 -4.15 12.84 2.66
CA THR A 86 -5.18 13.30 3.59
C THR A 86 -6.52 13.39 2.87
N PRO A 87 -7.66 13.33 3.59
CA PRO A 87 -8.97 13.55 2.96
C PRO A 87 -9.06 14.89 2.24
N ALA A 88 -8.41 15.93 2.78
CA ALA A 88 -8.30 17.23 2.13
C ALA A 88 -7.54 17.17 0.79
N GLU A 89 -6.46 16.37 0.70
CA GLU A 89 -5.70 16.18 -0.54
C GLU A 89 -6.46 15.30 -1.56
N ALA A 90 -7.27 14.36 -1.10
CA ALA A 90 -8.05 13.49 -1.97
C ALA A 90 -9.29 14.17 -2.57
N ASP A 91 -9.87 15.14 -1.84
CA ASP A 91 -10.99 15.97 -2.30
C ASP A 91 -10.51 17.17 -3.14
N ALA A 92 -9.26 17.59 -2.98
CA ALA A 92 -8.70 18.69 -3.75
C ALA A 92 -8.78 18.38 -5.26
N PRO A 93 -9.47 19.21 -6.07
CA PRO A 93 -9.45 19.05 -7.51
C PRO A 93 -8.00 19.23 -7.97
N SER A 94 -7.48 18.22 -8.66
CA SER A 94 -6.14 18.23 -9.26
C SER A 94 -5.92 19.59 -9.95
N PRO A 95 -4.90 20.39 -9.57
CA PRO A 95 -4.64 21.64 -10.27
C PRO A 95 -4.22 21.28 -11.70
N ALA A 96 -5.04 21.70 -12.67
CA ALA A 96 -4.76 21.60 -14.10
C ALA A 96 -3.59 22.49 -14.51
#